data_AF-A0A6J5XRQ3-F1
#
_entry.id   AF-A0A6J5XRQ3-F1
#
_cell.length_a   1.000
_cell.length_b   1.000
_cell.length_c   1.000
_cell.angle_alpha   90.00
_cell.angle_beta   90.00
_cell.angle_gamma   90.00
#
_symmetry.space_group_name_H-M   'P 1'
#
loop_
_entity.id
_entity.type
_entity.pdbx_description
1 polymer ?
#
loop_
_entity_poly.entity_id
_entity_poly.type
_entity_poly.pdbx_seq_one_letter_code
_entity_poly.pdbx_strand_id
1 'polypeptide(L)'
;MVLPNTDYYGYDLEAYAVGISFSACRNACLTDSRCKGFGYTLDGNGECFPKSSLLNGFHMPNTLEIMHIKIPKGLLSKDEVATKLETYDLNCSAAQVSLKFSDHEVEKSNKNRYMD
;
A
#
# COMPACT_ATOMS: atom_id res chain seq x y z
N MET A 1 5.78 8.82 6.75
CA MET A 1 5.03 9.61 5.74
C MET A 1 3.57 9.19 5.79
N VAL A 2 2.64 10.08 5.46
CA VAL A 2 1.19 9.83 5.52
C VAL A 2 0.59 10.07 4.14
N LEU A 3 -0.26 9.16 3.68
CA LEU A 3 -1.00 9.23 2.44
C LEU A 3 -2.50 9.09 2.75
N PRO A 4 -3.27 10.19 2.75
CA PRO A 4 -4.71 10.12 3.00
C PRO A 4 -5.42 9.39 1.86
N ASN A 5 -6.59 8.81 2.15
CA ASN A 5 -7.48 8.22 1.16
C ASN A 5 -6.77 7.22 0.24
N THR A 6 -5.84 6.43 0.77
CA THR A 6 -4.95 5.57 -0.02
C THR A 6 -4.88 4.19 0.63
N ASP A 7 -4.93 3.15 -0.18
CA ASP A 7 -4.56 1.78 0.22
C ASP A 7 -3.59 1.18 -0.80
N TYR A 8 -2.81 0.21 -0.32
CA TYR A 8 -2.01 -0.70 -1.12
C TYR A 8 -2.65 -2.08 -1.03
N TYR A 9 -3.39 -2.46 -2.08
CA TYR A 9 -4.21 -3.67 -2.06
C TYR A 9 -3.38 -4.96 -1.91
N GLY A 10 -3.77 -5.78 -0.93
CA GLY A 10 -3.14 -7.06 -0.60
C GLY A 10 -1.86 -6.93 0.23
N TYR A 11 -1.09 -8.02 0.30
CA TYR A 11 0.18 -8.10 1.05
C TYR A 11 0.06 -7.79 2.56
N ASP A 12 -1.14 -7.91 3.11
CA ASP A 12 -1.40 -7.75 4.54
C ASP A 12 -0.64 -8.82 5.34
N LEU A 13 0.03 -8.37 6.40
CA LEU A 13 0.67 -9.23 7.38
C LEU A 13 -0.38 -9.78 8.35
N GLU A 14 -0.04 -10.89 9.01
CA GLU A 14 -0.86 -11.52 10.06
C GLU A 14 -1.25 -10.58 11.21
N ALA A 15 -0.55 -9.45 11.34
CA ALA A 15 -0.87 -8.39 12.29
C ALA A 15 -2.09 -7.54 11.88
N TYR A 16 -2.85 -7.93 10.85
CA TYR A 16 -4.20 -7.42 10.62
C TYR A 16 -5.05 -7.59 11.88
N ALA A 17 -5.70 -6.51 12.29
CA ALA A 17 -6.55 -6.50 13.47
C ALA A 17 -7.64 -5.44 13.35
N VAL A 18 -8.78 -5.73 13.97
CA VAL A 18 -9.91 -4.81 14.14
C VAL A 18 -10.08 -4.50 15.62
N GLY A 19 -10.55 -3.30 15.96
CA GLY A 19 -10.77 -2.88 17.34
C GLY A 19 -9.50 -2.52 18.10
N ILE A 20 -8.38 -2.27 17.40
CA ILE A 20 -7.13 -1.87 18.03
C ILE A 20 -6.90 -0.37 17.87
N SER A 21 -6.12 0.22 18.78
CA SER A 21 -5.75 1.62 18.65
C SER A 21 -4.76 1.83 17.52
N PHE A 22 -4.77 3.05 16.96
CA PHE A 22 -3.74 3.52 16.03
C PHE A 22 -2.31 3.28 16.58
N SER A 23 -2.10 3.55 17.88
CA SER A 23 -0.79 3.37 18.51
C SER A 23 -0.36 1.90 18.54
N ALA A 24 -1.28 0.96 18.77
CA ALA A 24 -1.01 -0.46 18.73
C ALA A 24 -0.64 -0.91 17.30
N CYS A 25 -1.42 -0.49 16.29
CA CYS A 25 -1.16 -0.77 14.88
C CYS A 25 0.23 -0.26 14.44
N ARG A 26 0.52 1.00 14.78
CA ARG A 26 1.81 1.63 14.51
C ARG A 26 2.96 0.87 15.16
N ASN A 27 2.83 0.49 16.43
CA ASN A 27 3.88 -0.20 17.15
C ASN A 27 4.11 -1.62 16.61
N ALA A 28 3.04 -2.34 16.22
CA ALA A 28 3.15 -3.62 15.56
C ALA A 28 3.97 -3.52 14.25
N CYS A 29 3.65 -2.55 13.39
CA CYS A 29 4.40 -2.33 12.15
C CYS A 29 5.85 -1.85 12.40
N LEU A 30 6.11 -1.06 13.45
CA LEU A 30 7.46 -0.65 13.78
C LEU A 30 8.33 -1.83 14.19
N THR A 31 7.79 -2.74 15.00
CA THR A 31 8.49 -3.92 15.52
C THR A 31 8.69 -5.01 14.46
N ASP A 32 7.74 -5.19 13.53
CA ASP A 32 7.90 -6.15 12.43
C ASP A 32 8.81 -5.58 11.32
N SER A 33 9.93 -6.26 11.05
CA SER A 33 10.90 -5.87 10.01
C SER A 33 10.36 -6.03 8.58
N ARG A 34 9.37 -6.90 8.39
CA ARG A 34 8.69 -7.13 7.12
C ARG A 34 7.75 -5.97 6.79
N CYS A 35 7.20 -5.30 7.80
CA CYS A 35 6.25 -4.22 7.59
C CYS A 35 6.89 -3.00 6.92
N LYS A 36 6.29 -2.52 5.83
CA LYS A 36 6.70 -1.33 5.07
C LYS A 36 5.78 -0.12 5.30
N GLY A 37 4.60 -0.38 5.80
CA GLY A 37 3.62 0.63 6.21
C GLY A 37 2.36 -0.05 6.72
N PHE A 38 1.40 0.72 7.20
CA PHE A 38 0.08 0.19 7.56
C PHE A 38 -1.04 1.14 7.13
N GLY A 39 -2.15 0.58 6.64
CA GLY A 39 -3.42 1.28 6.52
C GLY A 39 -4.12 1.33 7.87
N TYR A 40 -4.79 2.43 8.18
CA TYR A 40 -5.63 2.55 9.38
C TYR A 40 -6.91 3.32 9.07
N THR A 41 -8.07 2.71 9.36
CA THR A 41 -9.38 3.31 9.08
C THR A 41 -9.84 4.19 10.24
N LEU A 42 -10.29 5.41 9.94
CA LEU A 42 -10.85 6.36 10.91
C LEU A 42 -12.38 6.35 10.98
N ASP A 43 -12.99 5.18 10.81
CA ASP A 43 -14.43 4.95 10.89
C ASP A 43 -14.94 4.60 12.30
N GLY A 44 -14.01 4.49 13.27
CA GLY A 44 -14.28 4.11 14.66
C GLY A 44 -14.12 2.61 14.94
N ASN A 45 -13.90 1.77 13.92
CA ASN A 45 -13.72 0.34 14.08
C ASN A 45 -12.27 -0.05 14.43
N GLY A 46 -11.31 0.85 14.20
CA GLY A 46 -9.90 0.62 14.54
C GLY A 46 -9.29 -0.51 13.72
N GLU A 47 -9.60 -0.54 12.43
CA GLU A 47 -9.03 -1.50 11.48
C GLU A 47 -7.59 -1.13 11.14
N CYS A 48 -6.71 -2.11 11.19
CA CYS A 48 -5.28 -1.99 10.96
C CYS A 48 -4.85 -2.99 9.88
N PHE A 49 -4.21 -2.48 8.82
CA PHE A 49 -3.78 -3.27 7.66
C PHE A 49 -2.25 -3.12 7.45
N PRO A 50 -1.40 -3.83 8.21
CA PRO A 50 0.05 -3.75 8.04
C PRO A 50 0.48 -4.43 6.74
N LYS A 51 1.21 -3.72 5.88
CA LYS A 51 1.60 -4.19 4.55
C LYS A 51 3.06 -4.65 4.54
N SER A 52 3.30 -5.85 4.02
CA SER A 52 4.65 -6.39 3.77
C SER A 52 5.31 -5.83 2.51
N SER A 53 4.49 -5.31 1.58
CA SER A 53 4.93 -4.65 0.35
C SER A 53 3.99 -3.50 0.00
N LEU A 54 4.50 -2.47 -0.67
CA LEU A 54 3.74 -1.29 -1.09
C LEU A 54 3.54 -1.34 -2.61
N LEU A 55 2.77 -2.34 -3.07
CA LEU A 55 2.39 -2.54 -4.46
C LEU A 55 0.89 -2.33 -4.64
N ASN A 56 0.45 -2.03 -5.86
CA ASN A 56 -0.97 -1.81 -6.19
C ASN A 56 -1.60 -0.66 -5.38
N GLY A 57 -0.85 0.44 -5.22
CA GLY A 57 -1.33 1.64 -4.55
C GLY A 57 -2.50 2.27 -5.30
N PHE A 58 -3.60 2.53 -4.60
CA PHE A 58 -4.79 3.15 -5.15
C PHE A 58 -5.24 4.30 -4.25
N HIS A 59 -5.39 5.48 -4.85
CA HIS A 59 -6.00 6.61 -4.18
C HIS A 59 -7.52 6.50 -4.33
N MET A 60 -8.21 6.29 -3.22
CA MET A 60 -9.64 6.03 -3.11
C MET A 60 -10.32 7.25 -2.47
N PRO A 61 -10.84 8.21 -3.25
CA PRO A 61 -11.25 9.54 -2.74
C PRO A 61 -12.31 9.51 -1.62
N ASN A 62 -13.07 8.43 -1.52
CA ASN A 62 -14.20 8.29 -0.61
C ASN A 62 -13.93 7.35 0.58
N THR A 63 -12.68 6.94 0.83
CA THR A 63 -12.33 6.11 1.99
C THR A 63 -11.90 6.94 3.20
N LEU A 64 -12.12 6.42 4.41
CA LEU A 64 -11.54 6.95 5.65
C LEU A 64 -10.21 6.29 6.02
N GLU A 65 -9.69 5.41 5.15
CA GLU A 65 -8.41 4.78 5.32
C GLU A 65 -7.25 5.74 5.02
N ILE A 66 -6.29 5.75 5.93
CA ILE A 66 -5.05 6.51 5.82
C ILE A 66 -3.87 5.55 5.83
N MET A 67 -3.02 5.67 4.82
CA MET A 67 -1.82 4.86 4.70
C MET A 67 -0.62 5.55 5.36
N HIS A 68 0.02 4.84 6.30
CA HIS A 68 1.20 5.31 7.03
C HIS A 68 2.45 4.53 6.60
N ILE A 69 3.38 5.22 5.93
CA ILE A 69 4.60 4.61 5.39
C ILE A 69 5.74 4.66 6.43
N LYS A 70 6.36 3.50 6.65
CA LYS A 70 7.54 3.32 7.52
C LYS A 70 8.77 3.87 6.80
N ILE A 71 9.44 4.84 7.42
CA ILE A 71 10.65 5.48 6.88
C ILE A 71 11.79 5.28 7.88
N PRO A 72 13.03 4.96 7.43
CA PRO A 72 14.20 4.90 8.29
C PRO A 72 14.43 6.22 9.03
N LYS A 73 14.86 6.11 10.29
CA LYS A 73 15.33 7.28 11.05
C LYS A 73 16.60 7.83 10.38
N GLY A 74 16.65 9.13 10.12
CA GLY A 74 17.80 9.78 9.46
C GLY A 74 17.56 10.17 8.00
N LEU A 75 16.49 9.70 7.34
CA LEU A 75 16.12 10.15 5.99
C LEU A 75 15.45 11.55 5.98
N LEU A 76 15.65 12.38 7.01
CA LEU A 76 14.84 13.58 7.26
C LEU A 76 15.66 14.84 7.53
N SER A 77 16.77 15.05 6.82
CA SER A 77 17.05 16.43 6.40
C SER A 77 16.41 16.61 5.01
N LYS A 78 15.56 17.63 4.86
CA LYS A 78 15.01 18.01 3.53
C LYS A 78 16.13 18.12 2.49
N ASP A 79 17.30 18.57 2.96
CA ASP A 79 18.51 18.77 2.17
C ASP A 79 19.17 17.44 1.74
N GLU A 80 19.21 16.39 2.58
CA GLU A 80 19.70 15.05 2.17
C GLU A 80 18.72 14.33 1.24
N VAL A 81 17.42 14.49 1.44
CA VAL A 81 16.41 13.86 0.57
C VAL A 81 16.50 14.41 -0.85
N ALA A 82 16.68 15.73 -0.99
CA ALA A 82 16.86 16.38 -2.29
C ALA A 82 18.20 16.04 -2.97
N THR A 83 19.23 15.65 -2.21
CA THR A 83 20.56 15.32 -2.75
C THR A 83 20.80 13.82 -2.96
N LYS A 84 20.06 12.92 -2.28
CA LYS A 84 20.16 11.46 -2.43
C LYS A 84 19.04 10.81 -3.23
N LEU A 85 17.87 11.43 -3.34
CA LEU A 85 16.94 11.02 -4.38
C LEU A 85 17.57 11.46 -5.70
N GLU A 86 18.19 10.52 -6.41
CA GLU A 86 18.15 10.62 -7.86
C GLU A 86 16.67 10.74 -8.21
N THR A 87 16.24 11.96 -8.52
CA THR A 87 14.99 12.14 -9.23
C THR A 87 15.24 11.47 -10.56
N TYR A 88 14.95 10.17 -10.64
CA TYR A 88 14.61 9.57 -11.91
C TYR A 88 13.43 10.42 -12.37
N ASP A 89 13.69 11.37 -13.25
CA ASP A 89 12.64 12.04 -13.97
C ASP A 89 11.84 10.89 -14.58
N LEU A 90 10.69 10.60 -13.98
CA LEU A 90 9.75 9.62 -14.47
C LEU A 90 9.18 10.25 -15.74
N ASN A 91 9.99 10.23 -16.78
CA ASN A 91 9.63 10.68 -18.10
C ASN A 91 8.71 9.60 -18.67
N CYS A 92 7.44 9.67 -18.28
CA CYS A 92 6.39 8.78 -18.78
C CYS A 92 6.22 8.89 -20.30
N SER A 93 6.79 9.92 -20.95
CA SER A 93 6.83 10.01 -22.41
C SER A 93 7.79 9.00 -23.05
N ALA A 94 8.73 8.42 -22.30
CA ALA A 94 9.64 7.37 -22.79
C ALA A 94 9.14 5.95 -22.52
N ALA A 95 8.08 5.78 -21.71
CA ALA A 95 7.48 4.49 -21.44
C ALA A 95 6.64 4.04 -22.64
N GLN A 96 7.23 3.27 -23.55
CA GLN A 96 6.45 2.55 -24.54
C GLN A 96 5.71 1.40 -23.84
N VAL A 97 4.38 1.54 -23.73
CA VAL A 97 3.52 0.43 -23.30
C VAL A 97 3.61 -0.65 -24.37
N SER A 98 4.43 -1.68 -24.13
CA SER A 98 4.39 -2.89 -24.94
C SER A 98 3.14 -3.66 -24.54
N LEU A 99 2.00 -3.30 -25.14
CA LEU A 99 0.82 -4.16 -25.12
C LEU A 99 1.15 -5.37 -25.99
N LYS A 100 1.76 -6.39 -25.38
CA LYS A 100 1.71 -7.75 -25.95
C LYS A 100 0.28 -8.24 -25.77
N PHE A 101 -0.60 -7.87 -26.69
CA PHE A 101 -1.81 -8.64 -26.94
C PHE A 101 -1.37 -9.98 -27.50
N SER A 102 -1.16 -10.96 -26.62
CA SER A 102 -1.39 -12.34 -27.00
C SER A 102 -2.90 -12.55 -26.85
N ASP A 103 -3.61 -12.60 -27.97
CA ASP A 103 -4.99 -13.06 -28.02
C ASP A 103 -5.05 -14.48 -27.48
N HIS A 104 -5.32 -14.64 -26.19
CA HIS A 104 -5.80 -15.90 -25.66
C HIS A 104 -7.31 -15.89 -25.83
N GLU A 105 -7.75 -16.67 -26.81
CA GLU A 105 -9.14 -17.02 -27.02
C GLU A 105 -9.80 -17.41 -25.69
N VAL A 106 -10.89 -16.72 -25.38
CA VAL A 106 -11.71 -16.95 -24.20
C VAL A 106 -12.42 -18.30 -24.35
N GLU A 107 -11.96 -19.32 -23.62
CA GLU A 107 -12.82 -20.46 -23.30
C GLU A 107 -13.56 -20.15 -22.00
N LYS A 108 -14.84 -19.77 -22.13
CA LYS A 108 -15.76 -19.55 -21.01
C LYS A 108 -15.98 -20.87 -20.27
N SER A 109 -15.28 -21.09 -19.16
CA SER A 109 -15.69 -22.04 -18.14
C SER A 109 -16.22 -21.28 -16.92
N ASN A 110 -17.54 -21.11 -16.86
CA ASN A 110 -18.24 -20.60 -15.69
C ASN A 110 -18.23 -21.68 -14.60
N LYS A 111 -17.28 -21.62 -13.66
CA LYS A 111 -17.24 -22.56 -12.52
C LYS A 111 -16.85 -21.96 -11.18
N ASN A 112 -17.09 -20.67 -10.96
CA ASN A 112 -16.93 -20.07 -9.64
C ASN A 112 -18.30 -19.73 -9.06
N ARG A 113 -18.70 -20.47 -8.03
CA ARG A 113 -19.85 -20.20 -7.17
C ARG A 113 -19.30 -19.78 -5.80
N TYR A 114 -19.94 -18.82 -5.15
CA TYR A 114 -19.74 -18.59 -3.72
C TYR A 114 -20.36 -19.76 -2.94
N MET A 115 -19.69 -20.21 -1.88
CA MET A 115 -20.30 -21.13 -0.91
C MET A 115 -21.34 -20.35 -0.10
N ASP A 116 -22.52 -20.95 0.04
CA ASP A 116 -23.61 -20.47 0.91
C ASP A 116 -23.19 -20.49 2.40
#